data_AF-A0A3Q3WPE8-F1
#
_entry.id   AF-A0A3Q3WPE8-F1
#
_cell.length_a   1.000
_cell.length_b   1.000
_cell.length_c   1.000
_cell.angle_alpha   90.00
_cell.angle_beta   90.00
_cell.angle_gamma   90.00
#
_symmetry.space_group_name_H-M   'P 1'
#
loop_
_entity.id
_entity.type
_entity.pdbx_description
1 polymer ?
#
loop_
_entity_poly.entity_id
_entity_poly.type
_entity_poly.pdbx_seq_one_letter_code
_entity_poly.pdbx_strand_id
1 'polypeptide(L)'
;MLVYVLYSNLEDLWSRSDCDNCITKGFQSLTSDMLYFLATLNQTLTCFEKYQQGNHTELCKNCKASYKDLNELYGRMEKNSTMCIDIEDSMNMTRRLWSKNFNCSVPREETVPVIAVSSFMLFLPIIFYLSNWTDFHGWRRPRSRIDNW
;
A
#
# COMPACT_ATOMS: atom_id res chain seq x y z
N MET A 1 -29.37 -17.41 -32.56
CA MET A 1 -29.08 -16.41 -31.53
C MET A 1 -27.83 -16.68 -30.68
N LEU A 2 -27.05 -17.75 -30.92
CA LEU A 2 -25.82 -18.03 -30.17
C LEU A 2 -24.69 -17.03 -30.47
N VAL A 3 -24.51 -16.66 -31.74
CA VAL A 3 -23.44 -15.74 -32.19
C VAL A 3 -23.58 -14.37 -31.55
N TYR A 4 -24.81 -13.86 -31.42
CA TYR A 4 -25.08 -12.59 -30.75
C TYR A 4 -24.70 -12.63 -29.26
N VAL A 5 -25.07 -13.72 -28.57
CA VAL A 5 -24.72 -13.90 -27.16
C VAL A 5 -23.20 -13.99 -26.98
N LEU A 6 -22.50 -14.74 -27.85
CA LEU A 6 -21.04 -14.81 -27.82
C LEU A 6 -20.40 -13.43 -28.04
N TYR A 7 -20.86 -12.69 -29.04
CA TYR A 7 -20.37 -11.34 -29.32
C TYR A 7 -20.56 -10.41 -28.12
N SER A 8 -21.76 -10.37 -27.54
CA SER A 8 -22.07 -9.54 -26.38
C SER A 8 -21.22 -9.90 -25.15
N ASN A 9 -20.95 -11.19 -24.91
CA ASN A 9 -20.08 -11.59 -23.81
C ASN A 9 -18.61 -11.18 -24.05
N LEU A 10 -18.13 -11.26 -25.29
CA LEU A 10 -16.78 -10.83 -25.65
C LEU A 10 -16.63 -9.31 -25.53
N GLU A 11 -17.65 -8.56 -25.95
CA GLU A 11 -17.69 -7.10 -25.82
C GLU A 11 -17.71 -6.67 -24.35
N ASP A 12 -18.52 -7.34 -23.50
CA ASP A 12 -18.55 -7.10 -22.06
C ASP A 12 -17.20 -7.45 -21.40
N LEU A 13 -16.59 -8.57 -21.77
CA LEU A 13 -15.26 -8.94 -21.27
C LEU A 13 -14.20 -7.90 -21.66
N TRP A 14 -14.23 -7.45 -22.91
CA TRP A 14 -13.30 -6.43 -23.43
C TRP A 14 -13.45 -5.11 -22.68
N SER A 15 -14.68 -4.65 -22.51
CA SER A 15 -14.98 -3.39 -21.80
C SER A 15 -14.64 -3.46 -20.32
N ARG A 16 -14.89 -4.59 -19.64
CA ARG A 16 -14.57 -4.74 -18.21
C ARG A 16 -13.08 -4.88 -17.93
N SER A 17 -12.32 -5.33 -18.93
CA SER A 17 -10.87 -5.53 -18.81
C SER A 17 -10.07 -4.27 -19.16
N ASP A 18 -10.76 -3.20 -19.56
CA ASP A 18 -10.16 -1.93 -20.00
C ASP A 18 -9.08 -2.12 -21.08
N CYS A 19 -9.27 -3.11 -21.97
CA CYS A 19 -8.29 -3.47 -23.00
C CYS A 19 -7.98 -2.32 -23.96
N ASP A 20 -8.93 -1.40 -24.14
CA ASP A 20 -8.78 -0.20 -24.97
C ASP A 20 -7.69 0.76 -24.46
N ASN A 21 -7.34 0.70 -23.17
CA ASN A 21 -6.28 1.54 -22.59
C ASN A 21 -4.87 1.02 -22.92
N CYS A 22 -4.73 -0.28 -23.21
CA CYS A 22 -3.45 -0.92 -23.47
C CYS A 22 -3.12 -1.04 -24.96
N ILE A 23 -4.11 -0.82 -25.84
CA ILE A 23 -3.98 -1.00 -27.28
C ILE A 23 -4.28 0.31 -28.01
N THR A 24 -3.54 0.59 -29.08
CA THR A 24 -3.78 1.77 -29.93
C THR A 24 -5.05 1.61 -30.77
N LYS A 25 -5.69 2.74 -31.11
CA LYS A 25 -6.85 2.75 -32.00
C LYS A 25 -6.50 2.07 -33.32
N GLY A 26 -7.22 1.02 -33.68
CA GLY A 26 -6.94 0.20 -34.86
C GLY A 26 -6.23 -1.13 -34.56
N PHE A 27 -6.06 -1.50 -33.28
CA PHE A 27 -5.49 -2.78 -32.85
C PHE A 27 -4.10 -3.07 -33.41
N GLN A 28 -3.34 -2.01 -33.68
CA GLN A 28 -2.11 -2.09 -34.45
C GLN A 28 -0.86 -2.29 -33.57
N SER A 29 -0.88 -1.74 -32.36
CA SER A 29 0.23 -1.84 -31.42
C SER A 29 -0.21 -1.58 -29.98
N LEU A 30 0.68 -1.90 -29.05
CA LEU A 30 0.56 -1.52 -27.64
C LEU A 30 0.80 -0.02 -27.47
N THR A 31 0.18 0.56 -26.44
CA THR A 31 0.42 1.96 -26.07
C THR A 31 1.84 2.17 -25.56
N SER A 32 2.38 3.38 -25.73
CA SER A 32 3.73 3.72 -25.26
C SER A 32 3.91 3.46 -23.76
N ASP A 33 2.87 3.71 -22.96
CA ASP A 33 2.90 3.50 -21.52
C ASP A 33 2.96 2.01 -21.17
N MET A 34 2.21 1.18 -21.90
CA MET A 34 2.24 -0.27 -21.72
C MET A 34 3.61 -0.87 -22.10
N LEU A 35 4.21 -0.40 -23.20
CA LEU A 35 5.57 -0.82 -23.59
C LEU A 35 6.60 -0.43 -22.52
N TYR A 36 6.48 0.77 -21.95
CA TYR A 36 7.34 1.21 -20.86
C TYR A 36 7.16 0.35 -19.61
N PHE A 37 5.90 0.05 -19.23
CA PHE A 37 5.58 -0.84 -18.12
C PHE A 37 6.17 -2.24 -18.32
N LEU A 38 6.00 -2.84 -19.50
CA LEU A 38 6.58 -4.16 -19.81
C LEU A 38 8.11 -4.15 -19.73
N ALA A 39 8.76 -3.08 -20.18
CA ALA A 39 10.21 -2.96 -20.08
C ALA A 39 10.67 -2.89 -18.62
N THR A 40 10.00 -2.09 -17.78
CA THR A 40 10.29 -2.03 -16.33
C THR A 40 10.00 -3.37 -15.65
N LEU A 41 8.89 -4.01 -15.98
CA LEU A 41 8.53 -5.33 -15.47
C LEU A 41 9.61 -6.37 -15.83
N ASN A 42 10.02 -6.45 -17.10
CA ASN A 42 11.09 -7.35 -17.52
C ASN A 42 12.40 -7.09 -16.77
N GLN A 43 12.75 -5.83 -16.53
CA GLN A 43 13.92 -5.48 -15.72
C GLN A 43 13.78 -5.99 -14.27
N THR A 44 12.60 -5.88 -13.65
CA THR A 44 12.36 -6.42 -12.30
C THR A 44 12.43 -7.94 -12.26
N LEU A 45 11.82 -8.64 -13.21
CA LEU A 45 11.81 -10.10 -13.29
C LEU A 45 13.22 -10.64 -13.56
N THR A 46 13.98 -10.00 -14.45
CA THR A 46 15.39 -10.35 -14.68
C THR A 46 16.22 -10.21 -13.40
N CYS A 47 15.93 -9.21 -12.57
CA CYS A 47 16.57 -9.08 -11.26
C CYS A 47 16.17 -10.23 -10.33
N PHE A 48 14.89 -10.61 -10.30
CA PHE A 48 14.43 -11.74 -9.48
C PHE A 48 15.08 -13.05 -9.91
N GLU A 49 15.11 -13.35 -11.22
CA GLU A 49 15.74 -14.55 -11.77
C GLU A 49 17.23 -14.64 -11.41
N LYS A 50 17.96 -13.52 -11.50
CA LYS A 50 19.39 -13.47 -11.16
C LYS A 50 19.68 -13.91 -9.72
N TYR A 51 18.78 -13.61 -8.78
CA TYR A 51 18.95 -13.94 -7.37
C TYR A 51 18.05 -15.09 -6.89
N GLN A 52 17.29 -15.72 -7.79
CA GLN A 52 16.33 -16.78 -7.48
C GLN A 52 17.00 -18.04 -6.92
N GLN A 53 18.22 -18.35 -7.36
CA GLN A 53 19.01 -19.49 -6.87
C GLN A 53 19.92 -19.12 -5.69
N GLY A 54 19.93 -17.85 -5.28
CA GLY A 54 20.81 -17.31 -4.24
C GLY A 54 20.10 -17.03 -2.91
N ASN A 55 20.75 -16.25 -2.04
CA ASN A 55 20.17 -15.84 -0.76
C ASN A 55 19.07 -14.79 -0.98
N HIS A 56 17.83 -15.11 -0.61
CA HIS A 56 16.67 -14.22 -0.76
C HIS A 56 16.89 -12.84 -0.10
N THR A 57 17.71 -12.78 0.96
CA THR A 57 18.04 -11.53 1.66
C THR A 57 18.78 -10.52 0.75
N GLU A 58 19.62 -11.01 -0.16
CA GLU A 58 20.34 -10.18 -1.12
C GLU A 58 19.44 -9.76 -2.28
N LEU A 59 18.52 -10.63 -2.71
CA LEU A 59 17.46 -10.30 -3.67
C LEU A 59 16.63 -9.11 -3.16
N CYS A 60 16.17 -9.17 -1.91
CA CYS A 60 15.36 -8.11 -1.31
C CYS A 60 16.11 -6.77 -1.19
N LYS A 61 17.45 -6.78 -1.12
CA LYS A 61 18.26 -5.56 -1.06
C LYS A 61 18.53 -5.00 -2.46
N ASN A 62 18.96 -5.86 -3.38
CA ASN A 62 19.43 -5.46 -4.70
C ASN A 62 18.27 -5.15 -5.67
N CYS A 63 17.18 -5.92 -5.61
CA CYS A 63 16.02 -5.71 -6.48
C CYS A 63 14.98 -4.75 -5.88
N LYS A 64 15.21 -4.21 -4.67
CA LYS A 64 14.30 -3.27 -4.00
C LYS A 64 14.05 -2.01 -4.82
N ALA A 65 15.10 -1.46 -5.43
CA ALA A 65 15.01 -0.24 -6.23
C ALA A 65 14.12 -0.50 -7.46
N SER A 66 14.43 -1.53 -8.25
CA SER A 66 13.63 -1.87 -9.44
C SER A 66 12.18 -2.18 -9.11
N TYR A 67 11.92 -2.93 -8.02
CA TYR A 67 10.55 -3.20 -7.58
C TYR A 67 9.81 -1.93 -7.11
N LYS A 68 10.52 -1.03 -6.43
CA LYS A 68 9.96 0.27 -6.02
C LYS A 68 9.59 1.10 -7.26
N ASP A 69 10.46 1.18 -8.25
CA ASP A 69 10.23 1.93 -9.48
C ASP A 69 9.03 1.37 -10.25
N LEU A 70 8.90 0.05 -10.35
CA LEU A 70 7.71 -0.60 -10.93
C LEU A 70 6.43 -0.25 -10.17
N ASN A 71 6.46 -0.26 -8.84
CA ASN A 71 5.28 0.07 -8.02
C ASN A 71 4.91 1.56 -8.10
N GLU A 72 5.89 2.45 -8.23
CA GLU A 72 5.65 3.88 -8.48
C GLU A 72 5.06 4.12 -9.87
N LEU A 73 5.57 3.41 -10.89
CA LEU A 73 5.00 3.45 -12.24
C LEU A 73 3.55 2.96 -12.25
N TYR A 74 3.28 1.82 -11.63
CA TYR A 74 1.92 1.28 -11.47
C TYR A 74 1.00 2.31 -10.79
N GLY A 75 1.42 2.91 -9.68
CA GLY A 75 0.63 3.93 -8.98
C GLY A 75 0.41 5.23 -9.79
N ARG A 76 1.29 5.54 -10.75
CA ARG A 76 1.07 6.64 -11.70
C ARG A 76 0.04 6.29 -12.76
N MET A 77 0.12 5.08 -13.32
CA MET A 77 -0.86 4.58 -14.30
C MET A 77 -2.26 4.45 -13.69
N GLU A 78 -2.35 4.08 -12.41
CA GLU A 78 -3.60 4.02 -11.65
C GLU A 78 -4.28 5.39 -11.60
N LYS A 79 -3.50 6.43 -11.26
CA LYS A 79 -3.98 7.82 -11.23
C LYS A 79 -4.38 8.34 -12.61
N ASN A 80 -3.68 7.90 -13.65
CA ASN A 80 -3.95 8.30 -15.02
C ASN A 80 -5.08 7.49 -15.67
N SER A 81 -5.65 6.50 -14.97
CA SER A 81 -6.68 5.60 -15.50
C SER A 81 -6.27 4.88 -16.80
N THR A 82 -4.98 4.58 -16.96
CA THR A 82 -4.44 3.85 -18.12
C THR A 82 -4.17 2.37 -17.80
N MET A 83 -4.95 1.82 -16.88
CA MET A 83 -4.86 0.42 -16.46
C MET A 83 -5.59 -0.50 -17.44
N CYS A 84 -5.11 -1.74 -17.51
CA CYS A 84 -5.80 -2.87 -18.13
C CYS A 84 -5.50 -4.14 -17.33
N ILE A 85 -6.28 -5.19 -17.59
CA ILE A 85 -6.17 -6.46 -16.85
C ILE A 85 -4.75 -7.06 -16.84
N ASP A 86 -3.99 -6.94 -17.94
CA ASP A 86 -2.63 -7.47 -18.04
C ASP A 86 -1.66 -6.76 -17.06
N ILE A 87 -1.84 -5.46 -16.85
CA ILE A 87 -1.04 -4.67 -15.90
C ILE A 87 -1.39 -5.07 -14.47
N GLU A 88 -2.68 -5.24 -14.18
CA GLU A 88 -3.14 -5.66 -12.85
C GLU A 88 -2.66 -7.07 -12.51
N ASP A 89 -2.78 -8.03 -13.43
CA ASP A 89 -2.38 -9.41 -13.22
C ASP A 89 -0.87 -9.53 -13.03
N SER A 90 -0.08 -8.91 -13.92
CA SER A 90 1.37 -8.91 -13.81
C SER A 90 1.86 -8.25 -12.52
N MET A 91 1.24 -7.16 -12.08
CA MET A 91 1.59 -6.52 -10.81
C MET A 91 1.16 -7.36 -9.61
N ASN A 92 0.00 -8.01 -9.66
CA ASN A 92 -0.48 -8.91 -8.60
C ASN A 92 0.45 -10.13 -8.45
N MET A 93 0.86 -10.74 -9.56
CA MET A 93 1.85 -11.81 -9.57
C MET A 93 3.18 -11.33 -8.98
N THR A 94 3.70 -10.19 -9.44
CA THR A 94 4.96 -9.61 -8.96
C THR A 94 4.92 -9.31 -7.46
N ARG A 95 3.81 -8.76 -6.95
CA ARG A 95 3.58 -8.51 -5.52
C ARG A 95 3.55 -9.80 -4.72
N ARG A 96 2.90 -10.87 -5.22
CA ARG A 96 2.91 -12.18 -4.59
C ARG A 96 4.32 -12.78 -4.55
N LEU A 97 5.08 -12.68 -5.63
CA LEU A 97 6.49 -13.12 -5.66
C LEU A 97 7.30 -12.39 -4.59
N TRP A 98 7.23 -11.05 -4.57
CA TRP A 98 7.97 -10.20 -3.64
C TRP A 98 7.62 -10.47 -2.16
N SER A 99 6.32 -10.55 -1.85
CA SER A 99 5.85 -10.68 -0.46
C SER A 99 5.81 -12.11 0.05
N LYS A 100 5.28 -13.07 -0.72
CA LYS A 100 5.02 -14.43 -0.24
C LYS A 100 6.15 -15.40 -0.55
N ASN A 101 6.76 -15.30 -1.74
CA ASN A 101 7.80 -16.24 -2.12
C ASN A 101 9.17 -15.80 -1.57
N PHE A 102 9.49 -14.52 -1.68
CA PHE A 102 10.77 -13.98 -1.21
C PHE A 102 10.72 -13.41 0.21
N ASN A 103 9.54 -13.21 0.81
CA ASN A 103 9.37 -12.58 2.12
C ASN A 103 10.09 -11.23 2.26
N CYS A 104 10.19 -10.47 1.17
CA CYS A 104 10.83 -9.15 1.15
C CYS A 104 9.96 -8.02 1.69
N SER A 105 8.76 -8.32 2.21
CA SER A 105 7.85 -7.33 2.79
C SER A 105 8.45 -6.78 4.08
N VAL A 106 8.84 -5.50 4.06
CA VAL A 106 9.30 -4.81 5.26
C VAL A 106 8.05 -4.34 6.03
N PRO A 107 7.85 -4.79 7.29
CA PRO A 107 6.80 -4.22 8.12
C PRO A 107 7.09 -2.75 8.36
N ARG A 108 6.08 -1.90 8.17
CA ARG A 108 6.22 -0.47 8.42
C ARG A 108 6.32 -0.25 9.94
N GLU A 109 7.48 0.20 10.43
CA GLU A 109 7.73 0.43 11.87
C GLU A 109 7.08 1.72 12.39
N GLU A 110 5.77 1.86 12.22
CA GLU A 110 5.00 2.97 12.82
C GLU A 110 4.35 2.54 14.16
N THR A 111 4.67 1.34 14.66
CA THR A 111 4.04 0.78 15.86
C THR A 111 4.37 1.61 17.11
N VAL A 112 5.61 2.06 17.25
CA VAL A 112 6.08 2.83 18.41
C VAL A 112 5.35 4.18 18.55
N PRO A 113 5.32 5.07 17.54
CA PRO A 113 4.61 6.35 17.67
C PRO A 113 3.09 6.15 17.86
N VAL A 114 2.50 5.14 17.22
CA VAL A 114 1.05 4.85 17.37
C VAL A 114 0.72 4.40 18.80
N ILE A 115 1.53 3.54 19.42
CA ILE A 115 1.34 3.11 20.80
C ILE A 115 1.53 4.28 21.79
N ALA A 116 2.52 5.14 21.55
CA ALA A 116 2.77 6.30 22.40
C ALA A 116 1.61 7.30 22.38
N VAL A 117 1.10 7.65 21.19
CA VAL A 117 -0.01 8.62 21.06
C VAL A 117 -1.32 8.05 21.60
N SER A 118 -1.61 6.78 21.31
CA SER A 118 -2.83 6.12 21.81
C SER A 118 -2.84 5.97 23.33
N SER A 119 -1.72 5.58 23.94
CA SER A 119 -1.62 5.49 25.40
C SER A 119 -1.79 6.86 26.06
N PHE A 120 -1.14 7.91 25.54
CA PHE A 120 -1.30 9.27 26.06
C PHE A 120 -2.76 9.74 26.06
N MET A 121 -3.47 9.54 24.94
CA MET A 121 -4.89 9.88 24.82
C MET A 121 -5.79 9.16 25.84
N LEU A 122 -5.47 7.91 26.20
CA LEU A 122 -6.22 7.13 27.20
C LEU A 122 -5.95 7.60 28.64
N PHE A 123 -4.75 8.11 28.94
CA PHE A 123 -4.42 8.60 30.28
C PHE A 123 -4.96 10.00 30.57
N LEU A 124 -5.18 10.84 29.55
CA LEU A 124 -5.75 12.18 29.71
C LEU A 124 -7.07 12.21 30.52
N PRO A 125 -8.11 11.41 30.21
CA PRO A 125 -9.34 11.41 31.00
C PRO A 125 -9.12 10.92 32.44
N ILE A 126 -8.24 9.94 32.66
CA ILE A 126 -7.91 9.44 34.01
C ILE A 126 -7.29 10.57 34.84
N ILE A 127 -6.31 11.28 34.28
CA ILE A 127 -5.65 12.41 34.95
C ILE A 127 -6.67 13.51 35.24
N PHE A 128 -7.56 13.82 34.29
CA PHE A 128 -8.61 14.82 34.48
C PHE A 128 -9.56 14.46 35.63
N TYR A 129 -10.02 13.21 35.72
CA TYR A 129 -10.91 12.79 36.82
C TYR A 129 -10.18 12.77 38.17
N LEU A 130 -8.92 12.33 38.19
CA LEU A 130 -8.10 12.33 39.41
C LEU A 130 -7.78 13.75 39.89
N SER A 131 -7.43 14.68 39.00
CA SER A 131 -7.15 16.07 39.37
C SER A 131 -8.38 16.74 39.98
N ASN A 132 -9.54 16.56 39.35
CA ASN A 132 -10.81 17.06 39.89
C ASN A 132 -11.17 16.42 41.24
N TRP A 133 -10.90 15.12 41.42
CA TRP A 133 -11.13 14.44 42.70
C TRP A 133 -10.20 14.94 43.81
N THR A 134 -8.90 15.10 43.52
CA THR A 134 -7.93 15.63 44.48
C THR A 134 -8.18 17.09 44.82
N ASP A 135 -8.57 17.92 43.84
CA ASP A 135 -8.92 19.32 44.09
C ASP A 135 -10.21 19.44 44.89
N PHE A 136 -11.23 18.61 44.61
CA PHE A 136 -12.47 18.55 45.40
C PHE A 136 -12.24 18.08 46.84
N HIS A 137 -11.37 17.08 47.06
CA HIS A 137 -10.97 16.66 48.42
C HIS A 137 -10.01 17.64 49.11
N GLY A 138 -9.21 18.40 48.35
CA GLY A 138 -8.36 19.47 48.85
C GLY A 138 -9.16 20.66 49.37
N TRP A 139 -10.23 21.04 48.67
CA TRP A 139 -11.17 22.09 49.11
C TRP A 139 -11.97 21.72 50.37
N ARG A 140 -12.15 20.41 50.66
CA ARG A 140 -12.76 19.92 51.91
C ARG A 140 -11.81 19.81 53.10
N ARG A 141 -10.51 20.11 52.96
CA ARG A 141 -9.63 20.28 54.13
C ARG A 141 -9.64 21.76 54.55
N PRO A 142 -10.03 22.11 55.79
CA PRO A 142 -9.94 23.50 56.24
C PRO A 142 -8.47 23.91 56.23
N ARG A 143 -8.14 24.90 55.41
CA ARG A 143 -6.88 25.63 55.52
C ARG A 143 -6.87 26.29 56.89
N SER A 144 -6.14 25.70 57.83
CA SER A 144 -5.91 26.28 59.16
C SER A 144 -5.40 27.69 58.97
N ARG A 145 -6.27 28.65 59.32
CA ARG A 145 -5.97 30.05 59.50
C ARG A 145 -4.79 30.14 60.47
N ILE A 146 -3.67 30.66 60.00
CA ILE A 146 -2.60 31.14 60.88
C ILE A 146 -3.19 32.41 61.51
N ASP A 147 -3.75 32.28 62.70
CA ASP A 147 -4.10 33.41 63.54
C ASP A 147 -2.80 33.91 64.19
N ASN A 148 -2.45 35.15 63.86
CA ASN A 148 -1.37 35.91 64.48
C ASN A 148 -1.66 36.07 65.99
N TRP A 149 -0.67 35.71 66.82
CA TRP A 149 -0.36 36.33 68.10
C TRP A 149 1.15 36.56 68.15
#